data_AF-A0A8B6BPE8-F1
#
_entry.id   AF-A0A8B6BPE8-F1
#
_cell.length_a   1.000
_cell.length_b   1.000
_cell.length_c   1.000
_cell.angle_alpha   90.00
_cell.angle_beta   90.00
_cell.angle_gamma   90.00
#
_symmetry.space_group_name_H-M   'P 1'
#
loop_
_entity.id
_entity.type
_entity.pdbx_description
1 polymer ?
#
loop_
_entity_poly.entity_id
_entity_poly.type
_entity_poly.pdbx_seq_one_letter_code
_entity_poly.pdbx_strand_id
1 'polypeptide(L)'
;MFKPLKKLQKLYLEKLQIDYIPWNFLYQFPRLQLLSMANNKIVPWIDGSSTFKDVKSLQELKLENNRISTISSKSILSTVLDHLKTINLLNNHFTCSCDLMWFRDWMKSTKVEIKNATKYKCENSEFLINYNPTPESCKNIALIIAVSVGSLVGVILLATIIIYFCRWRIRFQLYNIRSRCRNYLQLKHNNCVYVAYVIYCYEDFKWVKDKLIKEIETERGFRLCIPHRDFEVGKVFADNIVDHMNLSKTVIPVFSKNFSKNEWCLFQLDVARSKLTKEGSLTIFPVMLEEVEFKNMNAAIYSFIKLSNYAAWSEDSYAKELFWDKIKDHLKNI
;
A
#
# COMPACT_ATOMS: atom_id res chain seq x y z
N MET A 1 -9.07 -1.37 57.40
CA MET A 1 -8.04 -0.34 57.14
C MET A 1 -7.58 0.21 58.48
N PHE A 2 -6.27 0.37 58.71
CA PHE A 2 -5.75 0.91 59.97
C PHE A 2 -6.24 2.35 60.19
N LYS A 3 -6.38 2.79 61.44
CA LYS A 3 -6.51 4.21 61.77
C LYS A 3 -5.15 4.91 61.61
N PRO A 4 -5.08 6.23 61.43
CA PRO A 4 -3.79 6.93 61.30
C PRO A 4 -2.91 6.78 62.56
N LEU A 5 -1.86 5.96 62.48
CA LEU A 5 -0.94 5.72 63.59
C LEU A 5 0.31 6.60 63.47
N LYS A 6 0.18 7.88 63.82
CA LYS A 6 1.24 8.90 63.67
C LYS A 6 2.54 8.61 64.44
N LYS A 7 2.50 7.72 65.44
CA LYS A 7 3.66 7.32 66.26
C LYS A 7 4.24 5.96 65.87
N LEU A 8 3.62 5.24 64.94
CA LEU A 8 4.08 3.90 64.54
C LEU A 8 5.46 3.98 63.89
N GLN A 9 6.40 3.20 64.43
CA GLN A 9 7.78 3.12 63.92
C GLN A 9 8.10 1.77 63.29
N LYS A 10 7.48 0.69 63.77
CA LYS A 10 7.75 -0.67 63.29
C LYS A 10 6.42 -1.35 62.98
N LEU A 11 6.31 -1.91 61.78
CA LEU A 11 5.15 -2.65 61.32
C LEU A 11 5.58 -4.02 60.81
N TYR A 12 5.00 -5.07 61.39
CA TYR A 12 5.25 -6.46 61.01
C TYR A 12 3.95 -7.06 60.49
N LEU A 13 3.93 -7.46 59.21
CA LEU A 13 2.83 -8.13 58.53
C LEU A 13 3.37 -9.42 57.90
N GLU A 14 3.92 -10.31 58.71
CA GLU A 14 4.60 -11.52 58.24
C GLU A 14 3.69 -12.75 58.30
N LYS A 15 3.85 -13.69 57.36
CA LYS A 15 3.13 -14.99 57.35
C LYS A 15 1.60 -14.86 57.26
N LEU A 16 1.12 -13.82 56.59
CA LEU A 16 -0.31 -13.50 56.46
C LEU A 16 -0.90 -13.91 55.09
N GLN A 17 -0.14 -14.62 54.26
CA GLN A 17 -0.54 -15.05 52.91
C GLN A 17 -0.91 -13.89 51.97
N ILE A 18 -0.38 -12.70 52.24
CA ILE A 18 -0.77 -11.50 51.50
C ILE A 18 -0.16 -11.52 50.09
N ASP A 19 -0.99 -11.44 49.06
CA ASP A 19 -0.58 -11.34 47.66
C ASP A 19 -0.65 -9.91 47.11
N TYR A 20 -1.65 -9.14 47.55
CA TYR A 20 -1.86 -7.75 47.19
C TYR A 20 -2.02 -6.87 48.43
N ILE A 21 -1.34 -5.71 48.42
CA ILE A 21 -1.52 -4.66 49.41
C ILE A 21 -1.74 -3.35 48.66
N PRO A 22 -2.78 -2.57 48.98
CA PRO A 22 -2.88 -1.21 48.50
C PRO A 22 -1.82 -0.39 49.22
N TRP A 23 -0.69 -0.22 48.56
CA TRP A 23 0.55 0.39 49.02
C TRP A 23 0.32 1.76 49.68
N ASN A 24 -0.64 2.54 49.17
CA ASN A 24 -0.98 3.87 49.67
C ASN A 24 -1.17 3.95 51.19
N PHE A 25 -1.72 2.95 51.88
CA PHE A 25 -1.96 3.00 53.32
C PHE A 25 -0.75 3.41 54.18
N LEU A 26 0.48 3.26 53.68
CA LEU A 26 1.71 3.71 54.33
C LEU A 26 1.77 5.24 54.56
N TYR A 27 0.99 6.06 53.84
CA TYR A 27 0.88 7.52 54.11
C TYR A 27 0.38 7.81 55.54
N GLN A 28 -0.31 6.85 56.16
CA GLN A 28 -0.84 6.99 57.51
C GLN A 28 0.22 6.86 58.60
N PHE A 29 1.44 6.45 58.24
CA PHE A 29 2.53 6.14 59.15
C PHE A 29 3.79 6.99 58.84
N PRO A 30 3.76 8.32 59.07
CA PRO A 30 4.85 9.22 58.69
C PRO A 30 6.18 8.97 59.43
N ARG A 31 6.16 8.20 60.53
CA ARG A 31 7.34 7.86 61.34
C ARG A 31 7.78 6.41 61.19
N LEU A 32 7.24 5.68 60.21
CA LEU A 32 7.56 4.28 60.00
C LEU A 32 9.03 4.11 59.60
N GLN A 33 9.80 3.39 60.40
CA GLN A 33 11.22 3.12 60.19
C GLN A 33 11.48 1.69 59.72
N LEU A 34 10.68 0.73 60.17
CA LEU A 34 10.80 -0.68 59.80
C LEU A 34 9.47 -1.19 59.28
N LEU A 35 9.48 -1.73 58.07
CA LEU A 35 8.38 -2.47 57.48
C LEU A 35 8.84 -3.89 57.17
N SER A 36 8.23 -4.87 57.81
CA SER A 36 8.44 -6.28 57.51
C SER A 36 7.18 -6.91 56.95
N MET A 37 7.29 -7.47 55.76
CA MET A 37 6.24 -8.25 55.09
C MET A 37 6.82 -9.54 54.54
N ALA A 38 7.79 -10.09 55.28
CA ALA A 38 8.41 -11.37 55.00
C ALA A 38 7.40 -12.53 55.01
N ASN A 39 7.69 -13.57 54.23
CA ASN A 39 6.91 -14.82 54.20
C ASN A 39 5.45 -14.59 53.78
N ASN A 40 5.23 -13.82 52.72
CA ASN A 40 3.91 -13.62 52.12
C ASN A 40 3.93 -14.09 50.65
N LYS A 41 3.00 -13.61 49.84
CA LYS A 41 2.84 -13.94 48.41
C LYS A 41 2.94 -12.67 47.54
N ILE A 42 3.62 -11.63 48.04
CA ILE A 42 3.67 -10.31 47.38
C ILE A 42 4.27 -10.46 45.98
N VAL A 43 3.53 -9.99 44.98
CA VAL A 43 3.92 -9.96 43.56
C VAL A 43 4.55 -8.60 43.20
N PRO A 44 5.20 -8.47 42.03
CA PRO A 44 5.79 -7.20 41.59
C PRO A 44 4.79 -6.05 41.56
N TRP A 45 5.30 -4.87 41.93
CA TRP A 45 4.52 -3.63 42.01
C TRP A 45 4.45 -2.98 40.63
N ILE A 46 3.45 -3.39 39.85
CA ILE A 46 3.24 -2.89 38.49
C ILE A 46 2.58 -1.49 38.52
N ASP A 47 1.85 -1.17 39.59
CA ASP A 47 1.15 0.11 39.73
C ASP A 47 2.05 1.20 40.32
N GLY A 48 2.58 2.08 39.46
CA GLY A 48 3.36 3.28 39.78
C GLY A 48 2.61 4.37 40.57
N SER A 49 1.71 3.98 41.47
CA SER A 49 1.05 4.89 42.42
C SER A 49 2.08 5.45 43.41
N SER A 50 1.89 6.72 43.82
CA SER A 50 2.73 7.55 44.70
C SER A 50 2.92 7.04 46.14
N THR A 51 2.75 5.74 46.39
CA THR A 51 2.78 5.11 47.71
C THR A 51 3.97 5.50 48.58
N PHE A 52 5.21 5.28 48.13
CA PHE A 52 6.37 5.43 49.02
C PHE A 52 6.96 6.84 48.98
N LYS A 53 6.38 7.74 48.17
CA LYS A 53 6.83 9.13 48.00
C LYS A 53 6.90 9.87 49.35
N ASP A 54 5.98 9.53 50.26
CA ASP A 54 5.81 10.20 51.55
C ASP A 54 6.38 9.40 52.74
N VAL A 55 6.91 8.19 52.51
CA VAL A 55 7.44 7.31 53.57
C VAL A 55 8.97 7.46 53.69
N LYS A 56 9.43 8.72 53.77
CA LYS A 56 10.87 9.07 53.81
C LYS A 56 11.60 8.62 55.08
N SER A 57 10.85 8.27 56.12
CA SER A 57 11.40 7.82 57.40
C SER A 57 11.76 6.34 57.42
N LEU A 58 11.41 5.58 56.37
CA LEU A 58 11.67 4.15 56.29
C LEU A 58 13.18 3.90 56.16
N GLN A 59 13.70 3.03 57.02
CA GLN A 59 15.12 2.66 57.09
C GLN A 59 15.35 1.18 56.83
N GLU A 60 14.38 0.33 57.17
CA GLU A 60 14.49 -1.11 57.00
C GLU A 60 13.26 -1.67 56.28
N LEU A 61 13.50 -2.38 55.17
CA LEU A 61 12.47 -3.04 54.40
C LEU A 61 12.77 -4.54 54.28
N LYS A 62 11.87 -5.37 54.83
CA LYS A 62 11.99 -6.84 54.81
C LYS A 62 10.87 -7.44 53.97
N LEU A 63 11.26 -8.08 52.87
CA LEU A 63 10.40 -8.65 51.85
C LEU A 63 10.87 -10.04 51.42
N GLU A 64 11.67 -10.70 52.27
CA GLU A 64 12.13 -12.06 52.02
C GLU A 64 10.99 -13.08 51.94
N ASN A 65 11.20 -14.17 51.20
CA ASN A 65 10.22 -15.23 50.99
C ASN A 65 8.88 -14.68 50.44
N ASN A 66 8.93 -14.01 49.29
CA ASN A 66 7.77 -13.50 48.56
C ASN A 66 7.83 -13.95 47.08
N ARG A 67 6.97 -13.39 46.21
CA ARG A 67 6.87 -13.71 44.78
C ARG A 67 7.29 -12.53 43.91
N ILE A 68 8.23 -11.72 44.38
CA ILE A 68 8.71 -10.54 43.65
C ILE A 68 9.62 -11.01 42.52
N SER A 69 9.13 -10.94 41.29
CA SER A 69 9.90 -11.35 40.11
C SER A 69 10.63 -10.24 39.38
N THR A 70 10.21 -8.99 39.54
CA THR A 70 10.91 -7.83 38.99
C THR A 70 10.75 -6.61 39.87
N ILE A 71 11.72 -5.69 39.77
CA ILE A 71 11.64 -4.35 40.35
C ILE A 71 11.88 -3.41 39.19
N SER A 72 10.87 -2.63 38.80
CA SER A 72 10.98 -1.70 37.67
C SER A 72 11.68 -0.41 38.12
N SER A 73 12.49 0.22 37.25
CA SER A 73 13.09 1.53 37.53
C SER A 73 12.03 2.61 37.71
N LYS A 74 10.89 2.42 37.03
CA LYS A 74 9.70 3.25 37.13
C LYS A 74 8.83 2.91 38.34
N SER A 75 9.10 1.80 39.03
CA SER A 75 8.38 1.46 40.26
C SER A 75 8.76 2.43 41.36
N ILE A 76 7.80 2.76 42.21
CA ILE A 76 8.01 3.72 43.29
C ILE A 76 9.04 3.27 44.34
N LEU A 77 9.40 1.98 44.36
CA LEU A 77 10.46 1.48 45.23
C LEU A 77 11.78 2.19 44.96
N SER A 78 12.09 2.54 43.70
CA SER A 78 13.33 3.24 43.32
C SER A 78 13.54 4.56 44.08
N THR A 79 12.46 5.28 44.41
CA THR A 79 12.55 6.56 45.16
C THR A 79 12.88 6.40 46.65
N VAL A 80 12.59 5.23 47.23
CA VAL A 80 12.89 4.94 48.65
C VAL A 80 14.15 4.11 48.82
N LEU A 81 14.54 3.35 47.81
CA LEU A 81 15.76 2.54 47.82
C LEU A 81 16.99 3.34 48.27
N ASP A 82 17.14 4.60 47.88
CA ASP A 82 18.32 5.41 48.25
C ASP A 82 18.30 5.96 49.69
N HIS A 83 17.14 5.91 50.37
CA HIS A 83 16.97 6.38 51.74
C HIS A 83 17.02 5.24 52.77
N LEU A 84 16.90 3.99 52.32
CA LEU A 84 16.96 2.82 53.18
C LEU A 84 18.37 2.66 53.76
N LYS A 85 18.43 2.11 54.98
CA LYS A 85 19.67 1.58 55.54
C LYS A 85 19.86 0.12 55.19
N THR A 86 18.78 -0.65 55.26
CA THR A 86 18.81 -2.09 54.95
C THR A 86 17.61 -2.53 54.13
N ILE A 87 17.85 -3.47 53.23
CA ILE A 87 16.80 -4.14 52.46
C ILE A 87 17.04 -5.65 52.42
N ASN A 88 15.98 -6.43 52.56
CA ASN A 88 16.02 -7.88 52.41
C ASN A 88 14.96 -8.36 51.42
N LEU A 89 15.42 -8.93 50.31
CA LEU A 89 14.60 -9.53 49.25
C LEU A 89 14.99 -11.00 49.00
N LEU A 90 15.67 -11.63 49.96
CA LEU A 90 16.12 -13.01 49.84
C LEU A 90 14.93 -13.96 49.53
N ASN A 91 15.18 -15.02 48.75
CA ASN A 91 14.18 -16.02 48.39
C ASN A 91 12.95 -15.41 47.67
N ASN A 92 13.20 -14.56 46.68
CA ASN A 92 12.23 -14.14 45.67
C ASN A 92 12.65 -14.68 44.30
N HIS A 93 11.70 -14.88 43.39
CA HIS A 93 11.91 -15.52 42.08
C HIS A 93 12.12 -14.47 40.98
N PHE A 94 13.33 -13.93 40.84
CA PHE A 94 13.59 -12.87 39.87
C PHE A 94 13.63 -13.40 38.43
N THR A 95 12.83 -12.84 37.52
CA THR A 95 12.83 -13.24 36.10
C THR A 95 14.10 -12.85 35.36
N CYS A 96 14.84 -11.86 35.88
CA CYS A 96 16.04 -11.30 35.27
C CYS A 96 15.82 -10.99 33.79
N SER A 97 14.88 -10.07 33.53
CA SER A 97 14.69 -9.48 32.21
C SER A 97 15.53 -8.21 32.05
N CYS A 98 15.48 -7.60 30.87
CA CYS A 98 16.10 -6.29 30.62
C CYS A 98 15.58 -5.18 31.55
N ASP A 99 14.35 -5.32 32.07
CA ASP A 99 13.77 -4.37 33.02
C ASP A 99 14.40 -4.44 34.42
N LEU A 100 15.12 -5.52 34.75
CA LEU A 100 15.77 -5.71 36.05
C LEU A 100 17.23 -5.22 36.07
N MET A 101 17.79 -4.85 34.91
CA MET A 101 19.20 -4.46 34.79
C MET A 101 19.57 -3.28 35.69
N TRP A 102 18.71 -2.27 35.75
CA TRP A 102 18.95 -1.11 36.62
C TRP A 102 19.02 -1.51 38.11
N PHE A 103 18.23 -2.51 38.55
CA PHE A 103 18.24 -2.94 39.94
C PHE A 103 19.54 -3.67 40.24
N ARG A 104 20.02 -4.51 39.31
CA ARG A 104 21.35 -5.12 39.36
C ARG A 104 22.46 -4.06 39.44
N ASP A 105 22.38 -3.00 38.65
CA ASP A 105 23.35 -1.89 38.65
C ASP A 105 23.27 -1.07 39.94
N TRP A 106 22.07 -0.82 40.44
CA TRP A 106 21.83 -0.19 41.74
C TRP A 106 22.42 -1.03 42.87
N MET A 107 22.22 -2.36 42.87
CA MET A 107 22.82 -3.25 43.86
C MET A 107 24.35 -3.18 43.90
N LYS A 108 25.01 -2.89 42.77
CA LYS A 108 26.48 -2.76 42.67
C LYS A 108 27.02 -1.43 43.20
N SER A 109 26.20 -0.37 43.15
CA SER A 109 26.63 1.01 43.39
C SER A 109 26.01 1.65 44.65
N THR A 110 24.97 1.04 45.21
CA THR A 110 24.25 1.55 46.37
C THR A 110 25.06 1.47 47.66
N LYS A 111 24.78 2.40 48.59
CA LYS A 111 25.29 2.37 49.98
C LYS A 111 24.37 1.60 50.93
N VAL A 112 23.18 1.22 50.47
CA VAL A 112 22.20 0.48 51.26
C VAL A 112 22.68 -0.94 51.50
N GLU A 113 22.58 -1.42 52.73
CA GLU A 113 22.95 -2.78 53.06
C GLU A 113 21.89 -3.77 52.55
N ILE A 114 22.21 -4.49 51.46
CA ILE A 114 21.35 -5.53 50.92
C ILE A 114 21.68 -6.85 51.61
N LYS A 115 20.76 -7.34 52.45
CA LYS A 115 20.95 -8.58 53.20
C LYS A 115 21.08 -9.76 52.24
N ASN A 116 22.20 -10.48 52.36
CA ASN A 116 22.54 -11.66 51.56
C ASN A 116 22.46 -11.43 50.04
N ALA A 117 22.86 -10.24 49.56
CA ALA A 117 22.81 -9.85 48.14
C ALA A 117 23.36 -10.91 47.17
N THR A 118 24.46 -11.55 47.54
CA THR A 118 25.14 -12.59 46.73
C THR A 118 24.32 -13.87 46.54
N LYS A 119 23.25 -14.06 47.33
CA LYS A 119 22.37 -15.24 47.24
C LYS A 119 21.13 -14.99 46.38
N TYR A 120 20.96 -13.80 45.82
CA TYR A 120 19.78 -13.50 44.99
C TYR A 120 19.92 -14.23 43.66
N LYS A 121 18.92 -15.03 43.31
CA LYS A 121 18.93 -15.88 42.12
C LYS A 121 17.83 -15.47 41.14
N CYS A 122 18.16 -15.57 39.87
CA CYS A 122 17.23 -15.53 38.78
C CYS A 122 16.44 -16.86 38.67
N GLU A 123 15.34 -16.88 37.94
CA GLU A 123 14.55 -18.09 37.67
C GLU A 123 15.37 -19.18 36.98
N ASN A 124 16.32 -18.78 36.11
CA ASN A 124 17.29 -19.68 35.48
C ASN A 124 18.41 -20.17 36.43
N SER A 125 18.28 -19.91 37.73
CA SER A 125 19.25 -20.25 38.79
C SER A 125 20.59 -19.53 38.76
N GLU A 126 20.78 -18.55 37.87
CA GLU A 126 21.96 -17.67 37.88
C GLU A 126 21.90 -16.65 39.00
N PHE A 127 23.05 -16.16 39.46
CA PHE A 127 23.09 -15.08 40.45
C PHE A 127 22.73 -13.75 39.80
N LEU A 128 21.77 -13.03 40.39
CA LEU A 128 21.28 -11.75 39.85
C LEU A 128 22.41 -10.73 39.66
N ILE A 129 23.39 -10.70 40.56
CA ILE A 129 24.54 -9.77 40.46
C ILE A 129 25.39 -9.98 39.20
N ASN A 130 25.38 -11.21 38.65
CA ASN A 130 26.12 -11.61 37.46
C ASN A 130 25.28 -11.55 36.19
N TYR A 131 23.97 -11.34 36.29
CA TYR A 131 23.08 -11.23 35.13
C TYR A 131 23.48 -10.03 34.27
N ASN A 132 23.88 -10.27 33.02
CA ASN A 132 24.38 -9.25 32.10
C ASN A 132 23.97 -9.55 30.64
N PRO A 133 22.73 -9.25 30.23
CA PRO A 133 22.24 -9.52 28.88
C PRO A 133 22.90 -8.60 27.86
N THR A 134 23.01 -9.05 26.61
CA THR A 134 23.48 -8.19 25.51
C THR A 134 22.39 -7.17 25.14
N PRO A 135 22.75 -5.95 24.69
CA PRO A 135 21.79 -4.94 24.26
C PRO A 135 20.82 -5.41 23.16
N GLU A 136 21.24 -6.39 22.35
CA GLU A 136 20.43 -6.99 21.29
C GLU A 136 19.33 -7.90 21.84
N SER A 137 19.59 -8.63 22.92
CA SER A 137 18.61 -9.47 23.61
C SER A 137 17.45 -8.65 24.20
N CYS A 138 17.68 -7.34 24.42
CA CYS A 138 16.69 -6.41 24.95
C CYS A 138 15.86 -5.71 23.87
N LYS A 139 16.07 -6.00 22.59
CA LYS A 139 15.26 -5.47 21.48
C LYS A 139 14.25 -6.51 21.02
N ASN A 140 12.99 -6.09 20.85
CA ASN A 140 11.95 -6.93 20.26
C ASN A 140 12.08 -6.97 18.73
N ILE A 141 13.13 -7.63 18.23
CA ILE A 141 13.46 -7.72 16.80
C ILE A 141 12.28 -8.28 16.00
N ALA A 142 11.56 -9.27 16.52
CA ALA A 142 10.39 -9.86 15.87
C ALA A 142 9.27 -8.83 15.61
N LEU A 143 9.01 -7.92 16.55
CA LEU A 143 8.01 -6.85 16.37
C LEU A 143 8.47 -5.84 15.32
N ILE A 144 9.76 -5.49 15.31
CA ILE A 144 10.32 -4.55 14.33
C ILE A 144 10.20 -5.13 12.91
N ILE A 145 10.51 -6.41 12.73
CA ILE A 145 10.38 -7.10 11.44
C ILE A 145 8.92 -7.18 11.00
N ALA A 146 7.99 -7.52 11.90
CA ALA A 146 6.57 -7.62 11.57
C ALA A 146 5.99 -6.28 11.08
N VAL A 147 6.33 -5.18 11.75
CA VAL A 147 5.86 -3.83 11.39
C VAL A 147 6.46 -3.37 10.05
N SER A 148 7.75 -3.61 9.81
CA SER A 148 8.40 -3.19 8.56
C SER A 148 7.86 -3.94 7.34
N VAL A 149 7.64 -5.25 7.45
CA VAL A 149 7.06 -6.07 6.39
C VAL A 149 5.60 -5.67 6.12
N GLY A 150 4.80 -5.47 7.17
CA GLY A 150 3.40 -5.05 7.03
C GLY A 150 3.26 -3.70 6.31
N SER A 151 4.13 -2.75 6.64
CA SER A 151 4.16 -1.43 5.99
C SER A 151 4.45 -1.53 4.49
N LEU A 152 5.45 -2.33 4.09
CA LEU A 152 5.82 -2.51 2.69
C LEU A 152 4.68 -3.10 1.85
N VAL A 153 3.99 -4.12 2.38
CA VAL A 153 2.83 -4.73 1.71
C VAL A 153 1.69 -3.72 1.53
N GLY A 154 1.42 -2.91 2.57
CA GLY A 154 0.40 -1.86 2.51
C GLY A 154 0.68 -0.82 1.41
N VAL A 155 1.93 -0.37 1.28
CA VAL A 155 2.35 0.59 0.25
C VAL A 155 2.14 0.02 -1.16
N ILE A 156 2.51 -1.25 -1.39
CA ILE A 156 2.35 -1.91 -2.70
C ILE A 156 0.86 -1.99 -3.07
N LEU A 157 0.00 -2.41 -2.15
CA LEU A 157 -1.44 -2.50 -2.40
C LEU A 157 -2.03 -1.13 -2.75
N LEU A 158 -1.70 -0.08 -2.00
CA LEU A 158 -2.15 1.28 -2.30
C LEU A 158 -1.68 1.75 -3.67
N ALA A 159 -0.42 1.50 -4.04
CA ALA A 159 0.11 1.86 -5.35
C ALA A 159 -0.64 1.16 -6.49
N THR A 160 -0.93 -0.14 -6.36
CA THR A 160 -1.69 -0.88 -7.39
C THR A 160 -3.12 -0.35 -7.56
N ILE A 161 -3.80 0.01 -6.48
CA ILE A 161 -5.12 0.62 -6.51
C ILE A 161 -5.06 1.97 -7.25
N ILE A 162 -4.12 2.84 -6.88
CA ILE A 162 -3.97 4.15 -7.54
C ILE A 162 -3.69 3.98 -9.04
N ILE A 163 -2.81 3.06 -9.43
CA ILE A 163 -2.51 2.79 -10.84
C ILE A 163 -3.76 2.31 -11.59
N TYR A 164 -4.55 1.41 -10.99
CA TYR A 164 -5.77 0.89 -11.61
C TYR A 164 -6.80 1.99 -11.85
N PHE A 165 -7.06 2.84 -10.86
CA PHE A 165 -8.02 3.95 -10.98
C PHE A 165 -7.51 5.05 -11.93
N CYS A 166 -6.21 5.34 -11.93
CA CYS A 166 -5.62 6.39 -12.75
C CYS A 166 -5.18 5.94 -14.15
N ARG A 167 -5.40 4.67 -14.55
CA ARG A 167 -4.87 4.09 -15.79
C ARG A 167 -5.15 4.91 -17.05
N TRP A 168 -6.35 5.50 -17.17
CA TRP A 168 -6.72 6.32 -18.32
C TRP A 168 -6.01 7.67 -18.34
N ARG A 169 -5.91 8.33 -17.18
CA ARG A 169 -5.14 9.57 -17.03
C ARG A 169 -3.66 9.36 -17.34
N ILE A 170 -3.08 8.25 -16.86
CA ILE A 170 -1.67 7.90 -17.14
C ILE A 170 -1.49 7.67 -18.65
N ARG A 171 -2.35 6.87 -19.29
CA ARG A 171 -2.29 6.63 -20.74
C ARG A 171 -2.44 7.91 -21.56
N PHE A 172 -3.34 8.79 -21.17
CA PHE A 172 -3.55 10.09 -21.83
C PHE A 172 -2.30 10.97 -21.76
N GLN A 173 -1.71 11.12 -20.58
CA GLN A 173 -0.49 11.92 -20.42
C GLN A 173 0.71 11.32 -21.17
N LEU A 174 0.87 9.99 -21.14
CA LEU A 174 1.90 9.30 -21.92
C LEU A 174 1.70 9.48 -23.44
N TYR A 175 0.45 9.50 -23.91
CA TYR A 175 0.14 9.80 -25.30
C TYR A 175 0.56 11.23 -25.66
N ASN A 176 0.19 12.24 -24.86
CA ASN A 176 0.56 13.64 -25.13
C ASN A 176 2.08 13.85 -25.16
N ILE A 177 2.83 13.18 -24.28
CA ILE A 177 4.29 13.24 -24.29
C ILE A 177 4.85 12.58 -25.57
N ARG A 178 4.35 11.40 -25.96
CA ARG A 178 4.79 10.72 -27.18
C ARG A 178 4.41 11.45 -28.46
N SER A 179 3.23 12.06 -28.51
CA SER A 179 2.74 12.83 -29.66
C SER A 179 3.68 14.01 -29.95
N ARG A 180 4.18 14.68 -28.91
CA ARG A 180 5.20 15.74 -29.04
C ARG A 180 6.54 15.28 -29.60
N CYS A 181 6.84 13.98 -29.56
CA CYS A 181 8.12 13.42 -30.02
C CYS A 181 8.03 12.69 -31.38
N ARG A 182 6.84 12.58 -32.00
CA ARG A 182 6.69 11.93 -33.30
C ARG A 182 6.84 12.93 -34.44
N ASN A 183 7.90 12.76 -35.24
CA ASN A 183 7.98 13.35 -36.59
C ASN A 183 7.21 12.45 -37.56
N TYR A 184 6.10 12.93 -38.11
CA TYR A 184 5.35 12.22 -39.14
C TYR A 184 5.91 12.55 -40.53
N LEU A 185 6.19 11.51 -41.32
CA LEU A 185 6.50 11.65 -42.75
C LEU A 185 5.20 11.99 -43.50
N GLN A 186 5.13 13.18 -44.09
CA GLN A 186 4.03 13.57 -44.97
C GLN A 186 4.10 12.78 -46.27
N LEU A 187 3.09 11.96 -46.54
CA LEU A 187 2.91 11.30 -47.83
C LEU A 187 2.28 12.30 -48.81
N LYS A 188 2.97 12.53 -49.94
CA LYS A 188 2.55 13.53 -50.94
C LYS A 188 1.48 12.92 -51.85
N HIS A 189 0.20 13.21 -51.56
CA HIS A 189 -0.92 12.79 -52.40
C HIS A 189 -1.45 13.96 -53.24
N ASN A 190 -1.38 13.84 -54.56
CA ASN A 190 -2.10 14.72 -55.49
C ASN A 190 -3.43 14.06 -55.86
N ASN A 191 -4.55 14.77 -55.64
CA ASN A 191 -5.93 14.44 -56.05
C ASN A 191 -6.75 13.44 -55.19
N CYS A 192 -6.63 13.43 -53.86
CA CYS A 192 -7.61 12.71 -53.01
C CYS A 192 -8.86 13.57 -52.75
N VAL A 193 -10.06 12.97 -52.90
CA VAL A 193 -11.36 13.60 -52.61
C VAL A 193 -11.76 13.41 -51.14
N TYR A 194 -11.34 12.29 -50.56
CA TYR A 194 -11.69 11.90 -49.20
C TYR A 194 -10.44 11.90 -48.32
N VAL A 195 -10.62 12.33 -47.07
CA VAL A 195 -9.56 12.24 -46.06
C VAL A 195 -9.39 10.79 -45.62
N ALA A 196 -10.50 10.07 -45.44
CA ALA A 196 -10.46 8.67 -45.08
C ALA A 196 -11.61 7.85 -45.70
N TYR A 197 -11.32 6.59 -46.03
CA TYR A 197 -12.30 5.55 -46.33
C TYR A 197 -12.62 4.75 -45.07
N VAL A 198 -13.90 4.61 -44.72
CA VAL A 198 -14.31 3.93 -43.48
C VAL A 198 -14.82 2.53 -43.77
N ILE A 199 -14.19 1.50 -43.21
CA ILE A 199 -14.67 0.11 -43.24
C ILE A 199 -15.43 -0.15 -41.94
N TYR A 200 -16.69 -0.54 -42.03
CA TYR A 200 -17.53 -0.88 -40.87
C TYR A 200 -18.59 -1.92 -41.25
N CYS A 201 -19.10 -2.64 -40.27
CA CYS A 201 -20.27 -3.51 -40.45
C CYS A 201 -21.57 -2.71 -40.34
N TYR A 202 -22.61 -3.11 -41.09
CA TYR A 202 -23.89 -2.41 -41.10
C TYR A 202 -24.53 -2.34 -39.71
N GLU A 203 -24.34 -3.36 -38.89
CA GLU A 203 -24.80 -3.42 -37.50
C GLU A 203 -24.22 -2.29 -36.64
N ASP A 204 -23.02 -1.80 -36.97
CA ASP A 204 -22.33 -0.73 -36.25
C ASP A 204 -22.61 0.66 -36.87
N PHE A 205 -23.42 0.72 -37.93
CA PHE A 205 -23.70 1.96 -38.67
C PHE A 205 -24.25 3.07 -37.79
N LYS A 206 -25.08 2.74 -36.78
CA LYS A 206 -25.63 3.73 -35.85
C LYS A 206 -24.51 4.50 -35.15
N TRP A 207 -23.51 3.80 -34.61
CA TRP A 207 -22.37 4.44 -33.96
C TRP A 207 -21.52 5.22 -34.96
N VAL A 208 -21.27 4.65 -36.15
CA VAL A 208 -20.50 5.32 -37.21
C VAL A 208 -21.17 6.63 -37.63
N LYS A 209 -22.49 6.64 -37.84
CA LYS A 209 -23.27 7.82 -38.19
C LYS A 209 -23.31 8.85 -37.08
N ASP A 210 -23.74 8.45 -35.89
CA ASP A 210 -24.06 9.37 -34.79
C ASP A 210 -22.80 9.92 -34.09
N LYS A 211 -21.68 9.19 -34.18
CA LYS A 211 -20.40 9.57 -33.56
C LYS A 211 -19.34 9.89 -34.61
N LEU A 212 -18.85 8.89 -35.35
CA LEU A 212 -17.67 9.07 -36.22
C LEU A 212 -17.88 10.10 -37.32
N ILE A 213 -18.96 9.95 -38.10
CA ILE A 213 -19.29 10.85 -39.22
C ILE A 213 -19.61 12.24 -38.68
N LYS A 214 -20.45 12.35 -37.65
CA LYS A 214 -20.82 13.63 -37.06
C LYS A 214 -19.59 14.43 -36.60
N GLU A 215 -18.69 13.81 -35.84
CA GLU A 215 -17.49 14.45 -35.29
C GLU A 215 -16.48 14.85 -36.38
N ILE A 216 -16.28 13.99 -37.39
CA ILE A 216 -15.27 14.25 -38.44
C ILE A 216 -15.80 15.18 -39.53
N GLU A 217 -17.03 15.00 -40.00
CA GLU A 217 -17.57 15.81 -41.10
C GLU A 217 -18.14 17.14 -40.62
N THR A 218 -18.89 17.15 -39.50
CA THR A 218 -19.59 18.37 -39.05
C THR A 218 -18.67 19.32 -38.29
N GLU A 219 -17.84 18.80 -37.38
CA GLU A 219 -16.99 19.69 -36.55
C GLU A 219 -15.68 20.11 -37.23
N ARG A 220 -15.22 19.34 -38.23
CA ARG A 220 -13.90 19.55 -38.86
C ARG A 220 -13.96 19.86 -40.34
N GLY A 221 -15.10 19.63 -41.00
CA GLY A 221 -15.25 19.84 -42.44
C GLY A 221 -14.45 18.85 -43.31
N PHE A 222 -13.96 17.75 -42.75
CA PHE A 222 -13.32 16.70 -43.53
C PHE A 222 -14.38 15.83 -44.21
N ARG A 223 -14.09 15.31 -45.42
CA ARG A 223 -14.99 14.40 -46.12
C ARG A 223 -14.54 12.96 -45.94
N LEU A 224 -15.42 12.13 -45.37
CA LEU A 224 -15.22 10.69 -45.28
C LEU A 224 -15.84 10.00 -46.49
N CYS A 225 -15.23 8.91 -46.95
CA CYS A 225 -15.88 7.99 -47.87
C CYS A 225 -16.60 6.90 -47.06
N ILE A 226 -17.92 6.85 -47.22
CA ILE A 226 -18.83 5.94 -46.53
C ILE A 226 -19.49 5.06 -47.60
N PRO A 227 -19.20 3.74 -47.64
CA PRO A 227 -19.69 2.86 -48.71
C PRO A 227 -21.19 2.95 -48.99
N HIS A 228 -22.03 2.97 -47.95
CA HIS A 228 -23.49 3.06 -48.09
C HIS A 228 -24.00 4.40 -48.65
N ARG A 229 -23.18 5.46 -48.64
CA ARG A 229 -23.55 6.79 -49.11
C ARG A 229 -22.92 7.11 -50.46
N ASP A 230 -21.65 6.76 -50.62
CA ASP A 230 -20.82 7.30 -51.69
C ASP A 230 -20.62 6.32 -52.87
N PHE A 231 -21.01 5.04 -52.73
CA PHE A 231 -20.88 4.05 -53.80
C PHE A 231 -21.86 4.29 -54.95
N GLU A 232 -21.38 4.09 -56.17
CA GLU A 232 -22.16 4.21 -57.38
C GLU A 232 -23.12 3.03 -57.52
N VAL A 233 -24.41 3.32 -57.64
CA VAL A 233 -25.45 2.30 -57.86
C VAL A 233 -25.30 1.71 -59.27
N GLY A 234 -25.30 0.39 -59.38
CA GLY A 234 -25.17 -0.33 -60.66
C GLY A 234 -23.74 -0.70 -61.03
N LYS A 235 -22.73 -0.20 -60.30
CA LYS A 235 -21.33 -0.61 -60.44
C LYS A 235 -21.01 -1.81 -59.56
N VAL A 236 -20.04 -2.63 -59.97
CA VAL A 236 -19.58 -3.81 -59.21
C VAL A 236 -19.04 -3.35 -57.86
N PHE A 237 -19.48 -4.00 -56.77
CA PHE A 237 -19.12 -3.61 -55.41
C PHE A 237 -17.61 -3.62 -55.15
N ALA A 238 -16.89 -4.60 -55.72
CA ALA A 238 -15.43 -4.66 -55.62
C ALA A 238 -14.75 -3.46 -56.30
N ASP A 239 -15.24 -3.01 -57.45
CA ASP A 239 -14.70 -1.84 -58.16
C ASP A 239 -14.97 -0.56 -57.36
N ASN A 240 -16.18 -0.43 -56.81
CA ASN A 240 -16.53 0.65 -55.89
C ASN A 240 -15.53 0.71 -54.71
N ILE A 241 -15.20 -0.43 -54.09
CA ILE A 241 -14.21 -0.47 -52.99
C ILE A 241 -12.85 0.08 -53.47
N VAL A 242 -12.33 -0.45 -54.58
CA VAL A 242 -10.97 -0.11 -55.05
C VAL A 242 -10.88 1.37 -55.41
N ASP A 243 -11.87 1.90 -56.14
CA ASP A 243 -11.89 3.28 -56.60
C ASP A 243 -12.02 4.26 -55.44
N HIS A 244 -12.96 4.02 -54.53
CA HIS A 244 -13.15 4.90 -53.38
C HIS A 244 -12.00 4.83 -52.37
N MET A 245 -11.30 3.69 -52.26
CA MET A 245 -10.05 3.62 -51.50
C MET A 245 -8.91 4.40 -52.20
N ASN A 246 -8.83 4.41 -53.53
CA ASN A 246 -7.83 5.21 -54.27
C ASN A 246 -8.06 6.72 -54.09
N LEU A 247 -9.33 7.13 -53.95
CA LEU A 247 -9.70 8.53 -53.72
C LEU A 247 -9.51 8.97 -52.26
N SER A 248 -9.03 8.08 -51.38
CA SER A 248 -8.91 8.31 -49.94
C SER A 248 -7.45 8.27 -49.48
N LYS A 249 -7.04 9.23 -48.63
CA LYS A 249 -5.67 9.27 -48.10
C LYS A 249 -5.36 8.20 -47.06
N THR A 250 -6.37 7.80 -46.29
CA THR A 250 -6.24 6.78 -45.24
C THR A 250 -7.45 5.87 -45.20
N VAL A 251 -7.29 4.69 -44.60
CA VAL A 251 -8.40 3.77 -44.33
C VAL A 251 -8.58 3.64 -42.82
N ILE A 252 -9.82 3.79 -42.37
CA ILE A 252 -10.23 3.63 -40.96
C ILE A 252 -11.09 2.37 -40.86
N PRO A 253 -10.52 1.21 -40.50
CA PRO A 253 -11.32 0.05 -40.14
C PRO A 253 -11.87 0.19 -38.72
N VAL A 254 -13.19 0.06 -38.57
CA VAL A 254 -13.91 0.08 -37.30
C VAL A 254 -14.12 -1.35 -36.82
N PHE A 255 -13.19 -1.84 -36.00
CA PHE A 255 -13.22 -3.19 -35.46
C PHE A 255 -14.27 -3.32 -34.34
N SER A 256 -15.22 -4.23 -34.57
CA SER A 256 -16.25 -4.65 -33.63
C SER A 256 -16.33 -6.18 -33.60
N LYS A 257 -17.22 -6.74 -32.78
CA LYS A 257 -17.51 -8.19 -32.79
C LYS A 257 -18.09 -8.67 -34.13
N ASN A 258 -18.78 -7.80 -34.86
CA ASN A 258 -19.37 -8.10 -36.16
C ASN A 258 -18.32 -8.05 -37.27
N PHE A 259 -17.35 -7.15 -37.16
CA PHE A 259 -16.28 -6.98 -38.15
C PHE A 259 -15.53 -8.27 -38.43
N SER A 260 -15.13 -9.00 -37.38
CA SER A 260 -14.38 -10.26 -37.52
C SER A 260 -15.14 -11.37 -38.24
N LYS A 261 -16.47 -11.28 -38.34
CA LYS A 261 -17.34 -12.29 -38.96
C LYS A 261 -17.84 -11.90 -40.35
N ASN A 262 -17.73 -10.62 -40.71
CA ASN A 262 -18.28 -10.10 -41.95
C ASN A 262 -17.27 -10.22 -43.10
N GLU A 263 -17.57 -11.09 -44.08
CA GLU A 263 -16.69 -11.37 -45.22
C GLU A 263 -16.36 -10.14 -46.04
N TRP A 264 -17.31 -9.21 -46.22
CA TRP A 264 -17.09 -7.97 -46.98
C TRP A 264 -16.16 -7.00 -46.24
N CYS A 265 -16.26 -6.90 -44.92
CA CYS A 265 -15.34 -6.08 -44.12
C CYS A 265 -13.92 -6.65 -44.14
N LEU A 266 -13.79 -7.98 -44.06
CA LEU A 266 -12.50 -8.67 -44.18
C LEU A 266 -11.89 -8.48 -45.57
N PHE A 267 -12.69 -8.63 -46.62
CA PHE A 267 -12.27 -8.38 -48.00
C PHE A 267 -11.74 -6.95 -48.19
N GLN A 268 -12.49 -5.93 -47.74
CA GLN A 268 -12.04 -4.53 -47.79
C GLN A 268 -10.73 -4.32 -47.02
N LEU A 269 -10.58 -4.95 -45.84
CA LEU A 269 -9.36 -4.86 -45.04
C LEU A 269 -8.16 -5.47 -45.78
N ASP A 270 -8.34 -6.60 -46.46
CA ASP A 270 -7.29 -7.26 -47.24
C ASP A 270 -6.88 -6.42 -48.46
N VAL A 271 -7.83 -5.77 -49.13
CA VAL A 271 -7.54 -4.80 -50.21
C VAL A 271 -6.69 -3.64 -49.66
N ALA A 272 -7.10 -3.03 -48.54
CA ALA A 272 -6.36 -1.94 -47.92
C ALA A 272 -4.94 -2.37 -47.50
N ARG A 273 -4.79 -3.58 -46.94
CA ARG A 273 -3.50 -4.15 -46.55
C ARG A 273 -2.58 -4.39 -47.75
N SER A 274 -3.13 -4.89 -48.87
CA SER A 274 -2.37 -5.07 -50.11
C SER A 274 -1.80 -3.73 -50.60
N LYS A 275 -2.62 -2.66 -50.59
CA LYS A 275 -2.18 -1.31 -50.97
C LYS A 275 -1.10 -0.75 -50.03
N LEU A 276 -1.28 -0.90 -48.72
CA LEU A 276 -0.28 -0.51 -47.72
C LEU A 276 1.09 -1.18 -47.98
N THR A 277 1.09 -2.48 -48.30
CA THR A 277 2.32 -3.27 -48.43
C THR A 277 3.03 -3.10 -49.78
N LYS A 278 2.27 -3.02 -50.87
CA LYS A 278 2.82 -3.02 -52.23
C LYS A 278 3.12 -1.62 -52.78
N GLU A 279 2.35 -0.61 -52.39
CA GLU A 279 2.41 0.71 -53.01
C GLU A 279 2.88 1.81 -52.05
N GLY A 280 2.76 1.60 -50.72
CA GLY A 280 3.05 2.65 -49.72
C GLY A 280 2.18 3.90 -49.88
N SER A 281 1.11 3.80 -50.67
CA SER A 281 0.23 4.89 -51.13
C SER A 281 -0.94 5.16 -50.19
N LEU A 282 -1.05 4.42 -49.09
CA LEU A 282 -2.20 4.49 -48.20
C LEU A 282 -1.77 4.16 -46.78
N THR A 283 -2.28 4.93 -45.82
CA THR A 283 -2.11 4.65 -44.38
C THR A 283 -3.35 3.98 -43.83
N ILE A 284 -3.21 3.19 -42.77
CA ILE A 284 -4.34 2.54 -42.09
C ILE A 284 -4.35 2.99 -40.63
N PHE A 285 -5.50 3.46 -40.14
CA PHE A 285 -5.70 3.87 -38.75
C PHE A 285 -6.85 3.10 -38.10
N PRO A 286 -6.54 2.02 -37.35
CA PRO A 286 -7.56 1.20 -36.71
C PRO A 286 -8.34 1.94 -35.61
N VAL A 287 -9.66 1.76 -35.64
CA VAL A 287 -10.59 2.14 -34.57
C VAL A 287 -11.15 0.88 -33.94
N MET A 288 -11.02 0.72 -32.62
CA MET A 288 -11.58 -0.40 -31.87
C MET A 288 -12.86 0.09 -31.19
N LEU A 289 -14.02 -0.33 -31.69
CA LEU A 289 -15.33 0.02 -31.12
C LEU A 289 -15.59 -0.77 -29.83
N GLU A 290 -15.17 -2.03 -29.81
CA GLU A 290 -15.29 -2.93 -28.65
C GLU A 290 -13.99 -3.71 -28.46
N GLU A 291 -13.79 -4.28 -27.26
CA GLU A 291 -12.74 -5.28 -27.05
C GLU A 291 -13.08 -6.54 -27.86
N VAL A 292 -12.33 -6.74 -28.94
CA VAL A 292 -12.38 -7.98 -29.71
C VAL A 292 -11.60 -9.04 -28.93
N GLU A 293 -12.25 -10.16 -28.60
CA GLU A 293 -11.56 -11.28 -27.96
C GLU A 293 -10.49 -11.86 -28.88
N PHE A 294 -9.32 -12.24 -28.32
CA PHE A 294 -8.21 -12.84 -29.06
C PHE A 294 -8.62 -14.04 -29.93
N LYS A 295 -9.65 -14.79 -29.52
CA LYS A 295 -10.16 -15.96 -30.24
C LYS A 295 -10.79 -15.62 -31.59
N ASN A 296 -11.25 -14.39 -31.77
CA ASN A 296 -11.92 -13.90 -32.97
C ASN A 296 -11.03 -12.98 -33.82
N MET A 297 -9.73 -12.92 -33.54
CA MET A 297 -8.78 -12.13 -34.33
C MET A 297 -8.11 -12.99 -35.39
N ASN A 298 -8.26 -12.60 -36.66
CA ASN A 298 -7.42 -13.14 -37.73
C ASN A 298 -6.02 -12.48 -37.70
N ALA A 299 -5.06 -13.05 -38.43
CA ALA A 299 -3.68 -12.55 -38.46
C ALA A 299 -3.56 -11.09 -38.94
N ALA A 300 -4.47 -10.64 -39.80
CA ALA A 300 -4.51 -9.26 -40.29
C ALA A 300 -4.86 -8.29 -39.14
N ILE A 301 -5.97 -8.54 -38.44
CA ILE A 301 -6.42 -7.75 -37.28
C ILE A 301 -5.34 -7.70 -36.20
N TYR A 302 -4.73 -8.86 -35.88
CA TYR A 302 -3.66 -8.94 -34.89
C TYR A 302 -2.45 -8.07 -35.25
N SER A 303 -2.05 -8.05 -36.53
CA SER A 303 -0.92 -7.24 -36.99
C SER A 303 -1.15 -5.73 -36.80
N PHE A 304 -2.38 -5.25 -37.02
CA PHE A 304 -2.74 -3.84 -36.84
C PHE A 304 -2.81 -3.43 -35.36
N ILE A 305 -3.26 -4.33 -34.48
CA ILE A 305 -3.33 -4.08 -33.03
C ILE A 305 -1.93 -4.08 -32.40
N LYS A 306 -1.04 -4.99 -32.83
CA LYS A 306 0.33 -5.11 -32.31
C LYS A 306 1.15 -3.83 -32.54
N LEU A 307 0.88 -3.08 -33.61
CA LEU A 307 1.56 -1.82 -33.94
C LEU A 307 1.21 -0.66 -32.98
N SER A 308 0.34 -0.86 -31.99
CA SER A 308 0.02 0.09 -30.91
C SER A 308 -0.54 1.45 -31.38
N ASN A 309 -0.89 1.59 -32.65
CA ASN A 309 -1.34 2.84 -33.27
C ASN A 309 -2.84 2.77 -33.62
N TYR A 310 -3.67 2.45 -32.63
CA TYR A 310 -5.13 2.42 -32.75
C TYR A 310 -5.81 3.35 -31.72
N ALA A 311 -7.06 3.73 -32.00
CA ALA A 311 -7.94 4.42 -31.07
C ALA A 311 -9.00 3.44 -30.56
N ALA A 312 -9.14 3.28 -29.24
CA ALA A 312 -10.17 2.42 -28.63
C ALA A 312 -11.28 3.25 -28.01
N TRP A 313 -12.51 2.92 -28.36
CA TRP A 313 -13.71 3.56 -27.84
C TRP A 313 -13.94 3.15 -26.37
N SER A 314 -14.41 4.10 -25.58
CA SER A 314 -14.75 3.92 -24.17
C SER A 314 -15.79 4.98 -23.79
N GLU A 315 -16.61 4.71 -22.78
CA GLU A 315 -17.58 5.70 -22.28
C GLU A 315 -16.94 6.72 -21.31
N ASP A 316 -15.75 6.42 -20.77
CA ASP A 316 -14.99 7.31 -19.88
C ASP A 316 -14.59 8.62 -20.58
N SER A 317 -14.77 9.75 -19.88
CA SER A 317 -14.55 11.09 -20.47
C SER A 317 -13.12 11.31 -20.96
N TYR A 318 -12.10 10.87 -20.21
CA TYR A 318 -10.70 11.03 -20.61
C TYR A 318 -10.33 10.08 -21.74
N ALA A 319 -10.88 8.86 -21.72
CA ALA A 319 -10.68 7.89 -22.79
C ALA A 319 -11.33 8.34 -24.11
N LYS A 320 -12.51 8.98 -24.07
CA LYS A 320 -13.16 9.61 -25.24
C LYS A 320 -12.33 10.74 -25.83
N GLU A 321 -11.79 11.62 -24.99
CA GLU A 321 -10.94 12.72 -25.45
C GLU A 321 -9.68 12.16 -26.14
N LEU A 322 -9.00 11.20 -25.50
CA LEU A 322 -7.85 10.48 -26.07
C LEU A 322 -8.17 9.81 -27.41
N PHE A 323 -9.35 9.19 -27.51
CA PHE A 323 -9.81 8.51 -28.70
C PHE A 323 -9.90 9.47 -29.90
N TRP A 324 -10.55 10.61 -29.69
CA TRP A 324 -10.71 11.61 -30.75
C TRP A 324 -9.40 12.29 -31.10
N ASP A 325 -8.56 12.62 -30.12
CA ASP A 325 -7.27 13.26 -30.37
C ASP A 325 -6.35 12.39 -31.23
N LYS A 326 -6.33 11.07 -30.97
CA LYS A 326 -5.59 10.12 -31.81
C LYS A 326 -6.05 10.12 -33.27
N ILE A 327 -7.36 10.09 -33.50
CA ILE A 327 -7.92 10.13 -34.86
C ILE A 327 -7.59 11.48 -35.51
N LYS A 328 -7.76 12.58 -34.78
CA LYS A 328 -7.51 13.94 -35.26
C LYS A 328 -6.04 14.15 -35.63
N ASP A 329 -5.11 13.72 -34.78
CA ASP A 329 -3.68 13.80 -35.03
C ASP A 329 -3.30 12.97 -36.25
N HIS A 330 -3.84 11.75 -36.38
CA HIS A 330 -3.61 10.93 -37.57
C HIS A 330 -4.10 11.64 -38.84
N LEU A 331 -5.36 12.11 -38.87
CA LEU A 331 -5.93 12.74 -40.07
C LEU A 331 -5.28 14.07 -40.46
N LYS A 332 -4.73 14.84 -39.51
CA LYS A 332 -3.98 16.07 -39.79
C LYS A 332 -2.61 15.82 -40.41
N ASN A 333 -2.02 14.67 -40.11
CA ASN A 333 -0.64 14.36 -40.46
C ASN A 333 -0.50 13.63 -41.81
N ILE A 334 -1.59 13.53 -42.59
CA ILE A 334 -1.68 12.92 -43.93
C ILE A 334 -2.19 13.95 -44.94
#